data_AF-A0A514LG71-F1
#
_entry.id   AF-A0A514LG71-F1
#
_cell.length_a   1.000
_cell.length_b   1.000
_cell.length_c   1.000
_cell.angle_alpha   90.00
_cell.angle_beta   90.00
_cell.angle_gamma   90.00
#
_symmetry.space_group_name_H-M   'P 1'
#
loop_
_entity.id
_entity.type
_entity.pdbx_description
1 polymer ?
#
loop_
_entity_poly.entity_id
_entity_poly.type
_entity_poly.pdbx_seq_one_letter_code
_entity_poly.pdbx_strand_id
1 'polypeptide(L)'
;MKTTHTSLFVKNAWNTRNGGHSEECERRDYMLNEEQINALKKQLKTMKNELEAETEGSNRPEEIGELSQAANHPGDQGTELHEQAKNIALNNQSQQQLDDVQQALQAIEDGTYGHCAVCGESIPYERLEIIPETRLCITHAQAEADATEETRRPVEEDTMKGTLEEKDEKEEVIFDQADTWETVSEHGTSQTPSDDPDTEEEYSDEALDDPPNEKR
;
A
#
# COMPACT_ATOMS: atom_id res chain seq x y z
N MET A 1 54.60 -60.60 17.88
CA MET A 1 54.80 -59.61 18.96
C MET A 1 53.57 -58.70 18.97
N LYS A 2 52.93 -58.61 20.14
CA LYS A 2 51.71 -57.84 20.40
C LYS A 2 52.10 -56.41 20.75
N THR A 3 51.35 -55.42 20.29
CA THR A 3 50.88 -54.29 21.11
C THR A 3 49.63 -53.68 20.45
N THR A 4 48.49 -53.98 21.04
CA THR A 4 47.22 -53.26 20.92
C THR A 4 47.33 -51.91 21.64
N HIS A 5 46.85 -50.82 21.06
CA HIS A 5 46.54 -49.62 21.83
C HIS A 5 45.04 -49.31 21.74
N THR A 6 44.49 -49.13 22.93
CA THR A 6 43.09 -49.03 23.30
C THR A 6 42.64 -47.56 23.24
N SER A 7 41.39 -47.36 22.81
CA SER A 7 40.39 -46.32 23.16
C SER A 7 40.89 -44.90 23.53
N LEU A 8 40.22 -43.87 23.00
CA LEU A 8 39.40 -43.00 23.85
C LEU A 8 38.45 -42.13 23.01
N PHE A 9 37.17 -42.37 23.30
CA PHE A 9 36.00 -41.61 22.94
C PHE A 9 36.09 -40.21 23.56
N VAL A 10 36.05 -39.14 22.76
CA VAL A 10 35.73 -37.79 23.26
C VAL A 10 34.58 -37.26 22.42
N LYS A 11 33.43 -37.16 23.09
CA LYS A 11 32.16 -36.65 22.58
C LYS A 11 32.29 -35.17 22.24
N ASN A 12 31.61 -34.79 21.16
CA ASN A 12 31.35 -33.41 20.74
C ASN A 12 30.95 -32.52 21.93
N ALA A 13 31.61 -31.36 22.00
CA ALA A 13 31.18 -30.22 22.80
C ALA A 13 31.10 -29.01 21.86
N TRP A 14 29.93 -28.81 21.23
CA TRP A 14 29.54 -27.49 20.74
C TRP A 14 28.46 -26.98 21.68
N ASN A 15 28.90 -26.03 22.50
CA ASN A 15 28.17 -25.43 23.60
C ASN A 15 27.27 -24.30 23.08
N THR A 16 26.03 -24.34 23.57
CA THR A 16 24.93 -23.40 23.42
C THR A 16 25.29 -21.94 23.75
N ARG A 17 24.90 -21.00 22.88
CA ARG A 17 24.65 -19.60 23.23
C ARG A 17 23.19 -19.28 22.91
N ASN A 18 22.45 -18.96 23.95
CA ASN A 18 21.02 -18.70 23.97
C ASN A 18 20.63 -17.50 23.09
N GLY A 19 19.71 -17.74 22.17
CA GLY A 19 18.80 -16.78 21.54
C GLY A 19 17.55 -17.57 21.15
N GLY A 20 16.42 -17.29 21.81
CA GLY A 20 15.25 -18.17 21.86
C GLY A 20 14.61 -18.45 20.51
N HIS A 21 14.89 -19.62 19.96
CA HIS A 21 13.93 -20.36 19.14
C HIS A 21 13.04 -21.15 20.10
N SER A 22 11.88 -20.60 20.47
CA SER A 22 10.78 -21.44 20.94
C SER A 22 10.19 -22.12 19.71
N GLU A 23 10.77 -23.28 19.42
CA GLU A 23 10.34 -24.27 18.47
C GLU A 23 8.92 -24.77 18.83
N GLU A 24 7.90 -24.17 18.23
CA GLU A 24 6.60 -24.85 18.02
C GLU A 24 5.89 -24.20 16.81
N CYS A 25 6.52 -24.27 15.63
CA CYS A 25 5.78 -24.17 14.38
C CYS A 25 5.60 -25.60 13.87
N GLU A 26 4.55 -26.26 14.36
CA GLU A 26 4.09 -27.53 13.80
C GLU A 26 3.90 -27.34 12.29
N ARG A 27 4.70 -28.03 11.48
CA ARG A 27 4.41 -28.27 10.06
C ARG A 27 3.10 -29.05 9.97
N ARG A 28 1.98 -28.34 10.08
CA ARG A 28 0.67 -28.85 9.67
C ARG A 28 0.64 -28.76 8.16
N ASP A 29 1.07 -29.86 7.55
CA ASP A 29 0.88 -30.14 6.13
C ASP A 29 -0.64 -30.18 5.89
N TYR A 30 -1.23 -29.02 5.60
CA TYR A 30 -2.68 -28.86 5.49
C TYR A 30 -3.09 -29.31 4.09
N MET A 31 -3.20 -30.63 3.91
CA MET A 31 -3.71 -31.20 2.67
C MET A 31 -5.17 -30.80 2.51
N LEU A 32 -5.48 -30.06 1.44
CA LEU A 32 -6.84 -29.62 1.11
C LEU A 32 -7.71 -30.83 0.77
N ASN A 33 -8.93 -30.85 1.30
CA ASN A 33 -9.92 -31.88 0.96
C ASN A 33 -10.51 -31.63 -0.44
N GLU A 34 -10.93 -32.68 -1.14
CA GLU A 34 -11.59 -32.58 -2.44
C GLU A 34 -12.88 -31.74 -2.37
N GLU A 35 -13.62 -31.81 -1.26
CA GLU A 35 -14.80 -30.97 -1.02
C GLU A 35 -14.44 -29.48 -0.95
N GLN A 36 -13.33 -29.15 -0.29
CA GLN A 36 -12.84 -27.77 -0.17
C GLN A 36 -12.39 -27.23 -1.52
N ILE A 37 -11.64 -28.03 -2.30
CA ILE A 37 -11.20 -27.65 -3.64
C ILE A 37 -12.40 -27.41 -4.56
N ASN A 38 -13.44 -28.25 -4.48
CA ASN A 38 -14.65 -28.07 -5.27
C ASN A 38 -15.44 -26.80 -4.88
N ALA A 39 -15.49 -26.46 -3.58
CA ALA A 39 -16.10 -25.23 -3.11
C ALA A 39 -15.34 -23.99 -3.64
N LEU A 40 -14.01 -23.97 -3.49
CA LEU A 40 -13.14 -22.91 -3.99
C LEU A 40 -13.21 -22.78 -5.52
N LYS A 41 -13.25 -23.90 -6.25
CA LYS A 41 -13.44 -23.91 -7.72
C LYS A 41 -14.75 -23.25 -8.14
N LYS A 42 -15.83 -23.48 -7.38
CA LYS A 42 -17.12 -22.85 -7.65
C LYS A 42 -17.04 -21.33 -7.42
N GLN A 43 -16.40 -20.90 -6.34
CA GLN A 43 -16.18 -19.48 -6.03
C GLN A 43 -15.31 -18.79 -7.10
N LEU A 44 -14.21 -19.41 -7.53
CA LEU A 44 -13.35 -18.89 -8.60
C LEU A 44 -14.10 -18.76 -9.93
N LYS A 45 -14.98 -19.72 -10.25
CA LYS A 45 -15.83 -19.62 -11.46
C LYS A 45 -16.84 -18.48 -11.38
N THR A 46 -17.44 -18.24 -10.21
CA THR A 46 -18.35 -17.10 -10.05
C THR A 46 -17.61 -15.78 -10.17
N MET A 47 -16.44 -15.66 -9.52
CA MET A 47 -15.58 -14.46 -9.62
C MET A 47 -15.13 -14.21 -11.06
N LYS A 48 -14.72 -15.26 -11.79
CA LYS A 48 -14.34 -15.16 -13.19
C LYS A 48 -15.46 -14.53 -14.04
N ASN A 49 -16.67 -15.06 -13.93
CA ASN A 49 -17.80 -14.57 -14.73
C ASN A 49 -18.16 -13.11 -14.38
N GLU A 50 -18.02 -12.72 -13.11
CA GLU A 50 -18.27 -11.36 -12.65
C GLU A 50 -17.23 -10.37 -13.20
N LEU A 51 -15.94 -10.72 -13.10
CA LEU A 51 -14.84 -9.94 -13.66
C LEU A 51 -14.88 -9.87 -15.20
N GLU A 52 -15.27 -10.95 -15.88
CA GLU A 52 -15.48 -10.94 -17.33
C GLU A 52 -16.61 -9.97 -17.73
N ALA A 53 -17.73 -9.98 -17.01
CA ALA A 53 -18.82 -9.04 -17.26
C ALA A 53 -18.42 -7.58 -16.99
N GLU A 54 -17.62 -7.33 -15.97
CA GLU A 54 -17.12 -5.99 -15.64
C GLU A 54 -16.13 -5.47 -16.69
N THR A 55 -15.17 -6.30 -17.10
CA THR A 55 -14.17 -5.94 -18.12
C THR A 55 -14.77 -5.74 -19.51
N GLU A 56 -15.81 -6.51 -19.88
CA GLU A 56 -16.58 -6.27 -21.10
C GLU A 56 -17.38 -4.96 -21.05
N GLY A 57 -17.92 -4.61 -19.88
CA GLY A 57 -18.63 -3.35 -19.65
C GLY A 57 -17.72 -2.13 -19.74
N SER A 58 -16.53 -2.21 -19.13
CA SER A 58 -15.53 -1.13 -19.07
C SER A 58 -14.76 -0.92 -20.38
N ASN A 59 -14.67 -1.94 -21.24
CA ASN A 59 -14.10 -1.81 -22.59
C ASN A 59 -15.05 -1.14 -23.59
N ARG A 60 -16.29 -0.84 -23.19
CA ARG A 60 -17.12 0.07 -23.97
C ARG A 60 -16.43 1.43 -23.86
N PRO A 61 -15.99 2.05 -24.96
CA PRO A 61 -15.49 3.41 -24.90
C PRO A 61 -16.66 4.24 -24.36
N GLU A 62 -16.59 4.62 -23.08
CA GLU A 62 -17.36 5.73 -22.56
C GLU A 62 -17.00 6.88 -23.48
N GLU A 63 -17.96 7.16 -24.34
CA GLU A 63 -18.11 8.31 -25.21
C GLU A 63 -17.00 9.34 -25.03
N ILE A 64 -15.89 9.12 -25.75
CA ILE A 64 -14.85 10.12 -26.04
C ILE A 64 -15.46 11.27 -26.92
N GLY A 65 -16.79 11.37 -26.97
CA GLY A 65 -17.61 12.08 -27.92
C GLY A 65 -17.83 13.56 -27.63
N GLU A 66 -17.41 14.07 -26.48
CA GLU A 66 -17.61 15.50 -26.13
C GLU A 66 -16.27 16.23 -25.87
N LEU A 67 -15.12 15.62 -26.19
CA LEU A 67 -13.81 16.25 -26.01
C LEU A 67 -13.43 17.17 -27.19
N SER A 68 -14.19 18.25 -27.40
CA SER A 68 -13.57 19.45 -27.96
C SER A 68 -12.69 20.09 -26.88
N GLN A 69 -11.43 19.65 -26.79
CA GLN A 69 -10.39 20.22 -25.91
C GLN A 69 -10.25 21.74 -26.04
N ALA A 70 -10.75 22.33 -27.14
CA ALA A 70 -10.70 23.75 -27.45
C ALA A 70 -11.63 24.64 -26.58
N ALA A 71 -12.61 24.08 -25.87
CA ALA A 71 -13.59 24.86 -25.11
C ALA A 71 -13.59 24.61 -23.59
N ASN A 72 -12.74 23.71 -23.08
CA ASN A 72 -12.74 23.36 -21.66
C ASN A 72 -11.83 24.28 -20.83
N HIS A 73 -12.24 24.63 -19.60
CA HIS A 73 -11.40 25.42 -18.70
C HIS A 73 -10.22 24.55 -18.20
N PRO A 74 -8.99 25.08 -18.01
CA PRO A 74 -7.83 24.28 -17.60
C PRO A 74 -8.03 23.47 -16.32
N GLY A 75 -8.83 23.99 -15.37
CA GLY A 75 -9.19 23.26 -14.14
C GLY A 75 -10.12 22.07 -14.37
N ASP A 76 -11.02 22.16 -15.35
CA ASP A 76 -11.96 21.07 -15.69
C ASP A 76 -11.22 19.94 -16.42
N GLN A 77 -10.22 20.30 -17.25
CA GLN A 77 -9.33 19.33 -17.90
C GLN A 77 -8.53 18.50 -16.89
N GLY A 78 -8.05 19.11 -15.80
CA GLY A 78 -7.33 18.40 -14.74
C GLY A 78 -8.21 17.35 -14.04
N THR A 79 -9.46 17.72 -13.73
CA THR A 79 -10.43 16.80 -13.11
C THR A 79 -10.78 15.63 -14.04
N GLU A 80 -11.02 15.92 -15.32
CA GLU A 80 -11.33 14.90 -16.32
C GLU A 80 -10.19 13.89 -16.51
N LEU A 81 -8.95 14.38 -16.64
CA LEU A 81 -7.77 13.52 -16.74
C LEU A 81 -7.56 12.67 -15.49
N HIS A 82 -7.85 13.21 -14.30
CA HIS A 82 -7.76 12.46 -13.05
C HIS A 82 -8.77 11.30 -13.01
N GLU A 83 -10.03 11.54 -13.34
CA GLU A 83 -11.05 10.48 -13.38
C GLU A 83 -10.74 9.45 -14.47
N GLN A 84 -10.23 9.87 -15.63
CA GLN A 84 -9.77 8.94 -16.66
C GLN A 84 -8.61 8.05 -16.17
N ALA A 85 -7.59 8.64 -15.53
CA ALA A 85 -6.46 7.90 -15.00
C ALA A 85 -6.89 6.88 -13.92
N LYS A 86 -7.82 7.28 -13.06
CA LYS A 86 -8.44 6.39 -12.06
C LYS A 86 -9.20 5.24 -12.71
N ASN A 87 -10.02 5.50 -13.73
CA ASN A 87 -10.74 4.45 -14.45
C ASN A 87 -9.78 3.46 -15.13
N ILE A 88 -8.68 3.94 -15.71
CA ILE A 88 -7.63 3.09 -16.28
C ILE A 88 -6.99 2.21 -15.20
N ALA A 89 -6.68 2.77 -14.03
CA ALA A 89 -6.09 2.03 -12.92
C ALA A 89 -7.02 0.92 -12.41
N LEU A 90 -8.31 1.21 -12.23
CA LEU A 90 -9.31 0.23 -11.83
C LEU A 90 -9.46 -0.90 -12.87
N ASN A 91 -9.51 -0.55 -14.16
CA ASN A 91 -9.59 -1.54 -15.23
C ASN A 91 -8.36 -2.46 -15.27
N ASN A 92 -7.16 -1.89 -15.12
CA ASN A 92 -5.93 -2.68 -15.04
C ASN A 92 -5.93 -3.62 -13.84
N GLN A 93 -6.44 -3.18 -12.68
CA GLN A 93 -6.56 -4.02 -11.50
C GLN A 93 -7.54 -5.18 -11.73
N SER A 94 -8.72 -4.93 -12.30
CA SER A 94 -9.70 -5.98 -12.62
C SER A 94 -9.15 -6.99 -13.64
N GLN A 95 -8.38 -6.54 -14.63
CA GLN A 95 -7.70 -7.42 -15.59
C GLN A 95 -6.65 -8.30 -14.90
N GLN A 96 -5.81 -7.73 -14.04
CA GLN A 96 -4.84 -8.50 -13.28
C GLN A 96 -5.51 -9.55 -12.39
N GLN A 97 -6.59 -9.18 -11.72
CA GLN A 97 -7.36 -10.12 -10.88
C GLN A 97 -8.00 -11.23 -11.72
N LEU A 98 -8.50 -10.92 -12.92
CA LEU A 98 -9.03 -11.92 -13.84
C LEU A 98 -7.96 -12.93 -14.25
N ASP A 99 -6.76 -12.46 -14.57
CA ASP A 99 -5.62 -13.31 -14.90
C ASP A 99 -5.22 -14.21 -13.72
N ASP A 100 -5.23 -13.69 -12.50
CA ASP A 100 -4.94 -14.46 -11.28
C ASP A 100 -5.99 -15.56 -11.04
N VAL A 101 -7.28 -15.25 -11.23
CA VAL A 101 -8.38 -16.22 -11.14
C VAL A 101 -8.24 -17.32 -12.20
N GLN A 102 -7.88 -16.96 -13.44
CA GLN A 102 -7.66 -17.94 -14.51
C GLN A 102 -6.49 -18.87 -14.18
N GLN A 103 -5.38 -18.31 -13.68
CA GLN A 103 -4.22 -19.09 -13.24
C GLN A 103 -4.54 -19.99 -12.04
N ALA A 104 -5.38 -19.55 -11.10
CA ALA A 104 -5.85 -20.37 -9.99
C ALA A 104 -6.70 -21.55 -10.46
N LEU A 105 -7.63 -21.31 -11.41
CA LEU A 105 -8.43 -22.37 -12.02
C LEU A 105 -7.55 -23.39 -12.76
N GLN A 106 -6.53 -22.93 -13.49
CA GLN A 106 -5.58 -23.80 -14.16
C GLN A 106 -4.77 -24.64 -13.15
N ALA A 107 -4.32 -24.04 -12.05
CA ALA A 107 -3.63 -24.77 -10.99
C ALA A 107 -4.50 -25.86 -10.34
N ILE A 108 -5.83 -25.69 -10.30
CA ILE A 108 -6.76 -26.73 -9.86
C ILE A 108 -6.82 -27.89 -10.86
N GLU A 109 -6.75 -27.60 -12.15
CA GLU A 109 -6.72 -28.63 -13.20
C GLU A 109 -5.39 -29.41 -13.22
N ASP A 110 -4.28 -28.71 -12.97
CA ASP A 110 -2.94 -29.31 -12.87
C ASP A 110 -2.69 -30.02 -11.52
N GLY A 111 -3.57 -29.83 -10.54
CA GLY A 111 -3.46 -30.42 -9.20
C GLY A 111 -2.39 -29.77 -8.30
N THR A 112 -1.89 -28.59 -8.67
CA THR A 112 -0.89 -27.82 -7.90
C THR A 112 -1.52 -26.73 -7.04
N TYR A 113 -2.85 -26.63 -7.02
CA TYR A 113 -3.57 -25.64 -6.24
C TYR A 113 -3.35 -25.82 -4.73
N GLY A 114 -3.20 -24.70 -4.02
CA GLY A 114 -2.89 -24.71 -2.59
C GLY A 114 -1.40 -24.82 -2.27
N HIS A 115 -0.51 -24.73 -3.26
CA HIS A 115 0.93 -24.61 -3.06
C HIS A 115 1.44 -23.25 -3.54
N CYS A 116 2.38 -22.66 -2.81
CA CYS A 116 2.99 -21.40 -3.19
C CYS A 116 3.83 -21.55 -4.47
N ALA A 117 3.64 -20.66 -5.44
CA ALA A 117 4.38 -20.68 -6.70
C ALA A 117 5.90 -20.43 -6.55
N VAL A 118 6.34 -19.82 -5.44
CA VAL A 118 7.76 -19.47 -5.20
C VAL A 118 8.47 -20.55 -4.38
N CYS A 119 7.93 -20.93 -3.22
CA CYS A 119 8.58 -21.91 -2.33
C CYS A 119 7.97 -23.32 -2.35
N GLY A 120 6.81 -23.52 -2.97
CA GLY A 120 6.10 -24.80 -2.98
C GLY A 120 5.42 -25.18 -1.67
N GLU A 121 5.47 -24.32 -0.64
CA GLU A 121 4.85 -24.61 0.66
C GLU A 121 3.31 -24.56 0.58
N SER A 122 2.65 -25.37 1.41
CA SER A 122 1.19 -25.42 1.47
C SER A 122 0.59 -24.10 1.96
N ILE A 123 -0.39 -23.58 1.24
CA ILE A 123 -1.14 -22.39 1.60
C ILE A 123 -2.29 -22.80 2.54
N PRO A 124 -2.45 -22.17 3.71
CA PRO A 124 -3.51 -22.53 4.65
C PRO A 124 -4.89 -22.29 4.03
N TYR A 125 -5.83 -23.22 4.29
CA TYR A 125 -7.20 -23.13 3.77
C TYR A 125 -7.90 -21.82 4.18
N GLU A 126 -7.70 -21.36 5.41
CA GLU A 126 -8.26 -20.10 5.93
C GLU A 126 -7.90 -18.89 5.05
N ARG A 127 -6.72 -18.91 4.42
CA ARG A 127 -6.31 -17.86 3.47
C ARG A 127 -7.00 -18.02 2.12
N LEU A 128 -7.08 -19.26 1.62
CA LEU A 128 -7.74 -19.55 0.34
C LEU A 128 -9.26 -19.32 0.40
N GLU A 129 -9.88 -19.46 1.57
CA GLU A 129 -11.29 -19.14 1.79
C GLU A 129 -11.58 -17.64 1.64
N ILE A 130 -10.63 -16.78 2.02
CA ILE A 130 -10.75 -15.32 1.93
C ILE A 130 -10.30 -14.83 0.56
N ILE A 131 -9.16 -15.32 0.06
CA ILE A 131 -8.53 -14.91 -1.20
C ILE A 131 -8.25 -16.16 -2.04
N PRO A 132 -9.25 -16.70 -2.76
CA PRO A 132 -9.12 -17.96 -3.49
C PRO A 132 -8.20 -17.88 -4.71
N GLU A 133 -7.96 -16.69 -5.26
CA GLU A 133 -7.09 -16.42 -6.41
C GLU A 133 -5.60 -16.39 -6.05
N THR A 134 -5.25 -16.41 -4.76
CA THR A 134 -3.86 -16.25 -4.33
C THR A 134 -2.98 -17.44 -4.72
N ARG A 135 -1.80 -17.15 -5.26
CA ARG A 135 -0.78 -18.14 -5.67
C ARG A 135 0.42 -18.19 -4.72
N LEU A 136 0.45 -17.29 -3.73
CA LEU A 136 1.60 -17.08 -2.86
C LEU A 136 1.24 -17.30 -1.40
N CYS A 137 2.21 -17.82 -0.64
CA CYS A 137 2.11 -17.84 0.82
C CYS A 137 2.27 -16.41 1.38
N ILE A 138 1.94 -16.25 2.66
CA ILE A 138 1.90 -14.94 3.31
C ILE A 138 3.25 -14.20 3.24
N THR A 139 4.35 -14.92 3.38
CA THR A 139 5.70 -14.35 3.37
C THR A 139 6.08 -13.77 2.00
N HIS A 140 5.83 -14.52 0.92
CA HIS A 140 6.12 -14.06 -0.43
C HIS A 140 5.14 -12.99 -0.90
N ALA A 141 3.87 -13.06 -0.49
CA ALA A 141 2.90 -12.02 -0.79
C ALA A 141 3.25 -10.70 -0.12
N GLN A 142 3.75 -10.72 1.12
CA GLN A 142 4.25 -9.52 1.81
C GLN A 142 5.50 -8.96 1.13
N ALA A 143 6.47 -9.82 0.81
CA ALA A 143 7.69 -9.37 0.13
C ALA A 143 7.41 -8.72 -1.24
N GLU A 144 6.42 -9.20 -1.98
CA GLU A 144 5.99 -8.57 -3.23
C GLU A 144 5.31 -7.22 -2.99
N ALA A 145 4.45 -7.12 -1.96
CA ALA A 145 3.84 -5.85 -1.57
C ALA A 145 4.89 -4.80 -1.19
N ASP A 146 5.88 -5.17 -0.37
CA ASP A 146 6.95 -4.28 0.09
C ASP A 146 7.83 -3.82 -1.08
N ALA A 147 8.19 -4.74 -1.98
CA ALA A 147 8.97 -4.40 -3.18
C ALA A 147 8.22 -3.42 -4.10
N THR A 148 6.89 -3.52 -4.15
CA THR A 148 6.07 -2.58 -4.92
C THR A 148 5.90 -1.22 -4.25
N GLU A 149 5.99 -1.07 -2.93
CA GLU A 149 5.93 0.26 -2.31
C GLU A 149 7.16 1.09 -2.63
N GLU A 150 8.36 0.52 -2.51
CA GLU A 150 9.60 1.22 -2.85
C GLU A 150 9.67 1.58 -4.34
N THR A 151 9.08 0.77 -5.21
CA THR A 151 9.07 1.00 -6.67
C THR A 151 7.85 1.77 -7.20
N ARG A 152 6.74 1.87 -6.44
CA ARG A 152 5.56 2.71 -6.79
C ARG A 152 5.76 4.17 -6.41
N ARG A 153 6.69 4.47 -5.52
CA ARG A 153 7.07 5.84 -5.20
C ARG A 153 7.79 6.46 -6.41
N PRO A 154 7.44 7.70 -6.81
CA PRO A 154 8.08 8.35 -7.94
C PRO A 154 9.60 8.45 -7.73
N VAL A 155 10.39 8.34 -8.80
CA VAL A 155 11.86 8.46 -8.72
C VAL A 155 12.29 9.83 -8.15
N GLU A 156 11.44 10.83 -8.32
CA GLU A 156 11.56 12.17 -7.77
C GLU A 156 11.65 12.14 -6.24
N GLU A 157 10.96 11.22 -5.57
CA GLU A 157 10.95 11.10 -4.12
C GLU A 157 12.26 10.53 -3.57
N ASP A 158 12.92 9.64 -4.31
CA ASP A 158 14.25 9.13 -3.94
C ASP A 158 15.32 10.24 -4.04
N THR A 159 15.14 11.16 -4.99
CA THR A 159 15.99 12.36 -5.11
C THR A 159 15.57 13.49 -4.16
N MET A 160 14.28 13.64 -3.89
CA MET A 160 13.71 14.51 -2.87
C MET A 160 13.71 13.78 -1.54
N LYS A 161 14.91 13.59 -0.97
CA LYS A 161 15.01 13.37 0.47
C LYS A 161 14.32 14.54 1.13
N GLY A 162 13.18 14.28 1.76
CA GLY A 162 12.40 15.33 2.41
C GLY A 162 13.31 16.12 3.31
N THR A 163 13.30 17.44 3.18
CA THR A 163 13.98 18.38 4.09
C THR A 163 13.46 18.30 5.53
N LEU A 164 12.49 17.39 5.77
CA LEU A 164 11.77 17.12 7.01
C LEU A 164 12.34 15.89 7.76
N GLU A 165 13.55 15.42 7.43
CA GLU A 165 14.27 14.54 8.35
C GLU A 165 14.59 15.35 9.62
N GLU A 166 14.08 14.91 10.79
CA GLU A 166 14.63 15.32 12.09
C GLU A 166 16.11 14.92 12.09
N LYS A 167 16.98 15.85 11.71
CA LYS A 167 18.42 15.62 11.78
C LYS A 167 18.83 15.65 13.24
N ASP A 168 19.25 14.50 13.75
CA ASP A 168 19.87 14.36 15.07
C ASP A 168 21.09 15.29 15.23
N GLU A 169 21.00 16.17 16.24
CA GLU A 169 22.07 16.69 17.11
C GLU A 169 23.32 17.34 16.47
N LYS A 170 23.23 17.91 15.27
CA LYS A 170 24.24 18.87 14.83
C LYS A 170 23.57 20.20 14.57
N GLU A 171 23.90 21.19 15.41
CA GLU A 171 23.60 22.61 15.24
C GLU A 171 24.03 23.08 13.83
N GLU A 172 23.19 22.83 12.84
CA GLU A 172 23.15 23.62 11.62
C GLU A 172 22.09 24.69 11.86
N VAL A 173 22.53 25.94 11.96
CA VAL A 173 21.71 27.15 12.09
C VAL A 173 21.06 27.46 10.72
N ILE A 174 20.44 26.46 10.11
CA ILE A 174 19.85 26.51 8.77
C ILE A 174 18.34 26.31 8.92
N PHE A 175 17.59 27.15 8.21
CA PHE A 175 16.12 27.15 8.13
C PHE A 175 15.53 25.73 8.16
N ASP A 176 14.99 25.35 9.30
CA ASP A 176 14.48 24.01 9.59
C ASP A 176 12.96 23.92 9.44
N GLN A 177 12.37 22.75 9.78
CA GLN A 177 10.92 22.57 9.70
C GLN A 177 10.17 23.54 10.63
N ALA A 178 10.71 23.84 11.81
CA ALA A 178 10.08 24.77 12.74
C ALA A 178 10.12 26.20 12.17
N ASP A 179 11.26 26.62 11.60
CA ASP A 179 11.42 27.92 10.95
C ASP A 179 10.48 28.08 9.74
N THR A 180 10.28 26.99 8.96
CA THR A 180 9.32 26.98 7.83
C THR A 180 7.89 27.20 8.31
N TRP A 181 7.50 26.56 9.41
CA TRP A 181 6.15 26.66 9.94
C TRP A 181 5.91 28.05 10.55
N GLU A 182 6.88 28.55 11.32
CA GLU A 182 6.85 29.89 11.90
C GLU A 182 6.66 30.96 10.81
N THR A 183 7.49 30.94 9.76
CA THR A 183 7.40 31.91 8.65
C THR A 183 6.07 31.85 7.88
N VAL A 184 5.55 30.65 7.61
CA VAL A 184 4.29 30.50 6.87
C VAL A 184 3.10 30.91 7.74
N SER A 185 3.18 30.71 9.05
CA SER A 185 2.11 31.07 9.99
C SER A 185 1.88 32.59 10.06
N GLU A 186 2.93 33.39 9.87
CA GLU A 186 2.84 34.86 9.77
C GLU A 186 1.96 35.33 8.59
N HIS A 187 1.89 34.53 7.53
CA HIS A 187 1.11 34.84 6.32
C HIS A 187 -0.33 34.32 6.37
N GLY A 188 -0.73 33.72 7.50
CA GLY A 188 -2.10 33.27 7.76
C GLY A 188 -2.17 31.76 7.87
N THR A 189 -2.35 31.27 9.08
CA THR A 189 -2.90 29.93 9.29
C THR A 189 -4.40 29.99 8.94
N SER A 190 -5.01 28.89 8.48
CA SER A 190 -6.46 28.87 8.22
C SER A 190 -7.31 28.98 9.49
N GLN A 191 -6.69 29.33 10.62
CA GLN A 191 -7.35 29.60 11.87
C GLN A 191 -8.03 30.96 11.79
N THR A 192 -9.29 31.00 12.17
CA THR A 192 -9.98 32.26 12.33
C THR A 192 -9.55 32.90 13.66
N PRO A 193 -9.71 34.22 13.85
CA PRO A 193 -9.51 34.87 15.15
C PRO A 193 -10.38 34.30 16.29
N SER A 194 -11.29 33.36 16.02
CA SER A 194 -12.07 32.63 17.02
C SER A 194 -11.43 31.31 17.45
N ASP A 195 -10.44 30.82 16.69
CA ASP A 195 -9.74 29.55 16.91
C ASP A 195 -8.43 29.74 17.71
N ASP A 196 -7.97 30.99 17.88
CA ASP A 196 -6.79 31.35 18.67
C ASP A 196 -7.17 31.71 20.12
N PRO A 197 -6.82 30.89 21.13
CA PRO A 197 -7.16 31.15 22.52
C PRO A 197 -6.31 32.26 23.15
N ASP A 198 -5.21 32.70 22.51
CA ASP A 198 -4.27 33.71 23.02
C ASP A 198 -4.55 35.12 22.48
N THR A 199 -5.59 35.33 21.65
CA THR A 199 -6.07 36.67 21.30
C THR A 199 -6.86 37.29 22.47
N GLU A 200 -6.19 37.59 23.57
CA GLU A 200 -6.68 38.60 24.50
C GLU A 200 -6.31 40.00 23.95
N GLU A 201 -7.36 40.74 23.55
CA GLU A 201 -7.41 42.20 23.45
C GLU A 201 -6.63 42.92 22.33
N GLU A 202 -7.30 43.18 21.19
CA GLU A 202 -7.37 44.55 20.65
C GLU A 202 -8.59 44.75 19.72
N TYR A 203 -9.78 44.85 20.31
CA TYR A 203 -10.90 45.57 19.70
C TYR A 203 -11.07 46.89 20.46
N SER A 204 -10.18 47.85 20.20
CA SER A 204 -10.31 49.23 20.71
C SER A 204 -9.85 50.21 19.65
N ASP A 205 -10.81 51.02 19.19
CA ASP A 205 -10.65 52.35 18.58
C ASP A 205 -10.05 52.43 17.16
N GLU A 206 -10.92 52.45 16.14
CA GLU A 206 -10.87 53.44 15.04
C GLU A 206 -12.10 53.32 14.12
N ALA A 207 -13.22 53.87 14.60
CA ALA A 207 -14.35 54.23 13.73
C ALA A 207 -15.00 55.52 14.25
N LEU A 208 -14.22 56.60 14.25
CA LEU A 208 -14.73 57.96 14.35
C LEU A 208 -14.19 58.79 13.18
N ASP A 209 -14.69 58.51 11.98
CA ASP A 209 -14.71 59.52 10.93
C ASP A 209 -16.13 60.11 10.86
N ASP A 210 -16.33 61.20 11.60
CA ASP A 210 -17.46 62.10 11.44
C ASP A 210 -17.45 62.66 10.00
N PRO A 211 -18.56 62.59 9.22
CA PRO A 211 -18.58 63.20 7.90
C PRO A 211 -18.50 64.73 8.03
N PRO A 212 -17.68 65.43 7.22
CA PRO A 212 -17.56 66.87 7.31
C PRO A 212 -18.89 67.53 6.91
N ASN A 213 -19.43 68.28 7.86
CA ASN A 213 -20.54 69.21 7.71
C ASN A 213 -20.22 70.29 6.66
N GLU A 214 -20.78 70.16 5.46
CA GLU A 214 -20.92 71.29 4.52
C GLU A 214 -22.38 71.72 4.44
N LYS A 215 -22.70 72.77 5.21
CA LYS A 215 -23.75 73.71 4.86
C LYS A 215 -23.14 74.84 4.02
N ARG A 216 -23.55 74.94 2.75
CA ARG A 216 -24.05 76.21 2.19
C ARG A 216 -25.00 75.98 1.03
#